data_AF-W6S338-F1
#
_entry.id   AF-W6S338-F1
#
_cell.length_a   1.000
_cell.length_b   1.000
_cell.length_c   1.000
_cell.angle_alpha   90.00
_cell.angle_beta   90.00
_cell.angle_gamma   90.00
#
_symmetry.space_group_name_H-M   'P 1'
#
loop_
_entity.id
_entity.type
_entity.pdbx_description
1 polymer ?
#
loop_
_entity_poly.entity_id
_entity_poly.type
_entity_poly.pdbx_seq_one_letter_code
_entity_poly.pdbx_strand_id
1 'polypeptide(L)'
;MNKVMDDNLLKRYEEVKGLIEGYCKTNLSEEFAGLCIRAIDKVIETNEKGFSKGRLEGWACGAVHALAGVNFYFEKFSKINVKASDLYKSFNISSSTALSRSKEIRDGIIGADIKDWVTEENRSTLKEIAYNIAREAIYIENYEERINEAYFALSLYDRCVDAMLIIADEEIMDLNKKKEAYKLALDAGYDEIKEDFESFRGNFWSIKETQPYMLAKFSYGDLLWALGEKEEAIKEYTEMIELNSSDSQGIRYILINWLLEMNKDEEVEKLLATYSDDATAIFKYARALLSYKYGDLDKAKDELKEAVKVNSFIPPYLLGYKSMPKSLPDYCEAGDEKEAIMYCWYSLSAWRSILGSLQWLRKNYR
;
A
#
# COMPACT_ATOMS: atom_id res chain seq x y z
N MET A 1 -7.97 20.41 -37.16
CA MET A 1 -8.63 21.18 -38.24
C MET A 1 -8.16 22.62 -38.08
N ASN A 2 -7.30 23.12 -38.98
CA ASN A 2 -6.61 24.40 -38.84
C ASN A 2 -7.59 25.57 -38.95
N LYS A 3 -8.08 26.05 -37.80
CA LYS A 3 -8.64 27.39 -37.71
C LYS A 3 -7.46 28.35 -37.84
N VAL A 4 -7.42 29.14 -38.91
CA VAL A 4 -6.39 30.16 -39.10
C VAL A 4 -6.55 31.16 -37.97
N MET A 5 -5.56 31.24 -37.08
CA MET A 5 -5.52 32.24 -36.03
C MET A 5 -5.48 33.62 -36.67
N ASP A 6 -6.24 34.58 -36.15
CA ASP A 6 -6.06 35.96 -36.58
C ASP A 6 -4.68 36.49 -36.13
N ASP A 7 -4.20 37.55 -36.77
CA ASP A 7 -2.86 38.10 -36.53
C ASP A 7 -2.61 38.49 -35.06
N ASN A 8 -3.66 38.91 -34.34
CA ASN A 8 -3.54 39.32 -32.95
C ASN A 8 -3.42 38.10 -32.03
N LEU A 9 -4.23 37.07 -32.28
CA LEU A 9 -4.18 35.81 -31.57
C LEU A 9 -2.84 35.09 -31.80
N LEU A 10 -2.34 35.09 -33.05
CA LEU A 10 -1.03 34.52 -33.39
C LEU A 10 0.10 35.24 -32.66
N LYS A 11 0.08 36.58 -32.63
CA LYS A 11 1.08 37.36 -31.88
C LYS A 11 1.08 37.03 -30.39
N ARG A 12 -0.11 36.94 -29.76
CA ARG A 12 -0.22 36.53 -28.34
C ARG A 12 0.32 35.13 -28.10
N TYR A 13 0.02 34.20 -29.00
CA TYR A 13 0.49 32.83 -28.92
C TYR A 13 2.03 32.75 -28.97
N GLU A 14 2.67 33.41 -29.94
CA GLU A 14 4.13 33.44 -30.05
C GLU A 14 4.80 34.09 -28.83
N GLU A 15 4.19 35.14 -28.25
CA GLU A 15 4.70 35.76 -27.02
C GLU A 15 4.59 34.81 -25.81
N VAL A 16 3.47 34.10 -25.64
CA VAL A 16 3.30 33.09 -24.58
C VAL A 16 4.30 31.94 -24.76
N LYS A 17 4.44 31.45 -26.00
CA LYS A 17 5.40 30.40 -26.36
C LYS A 17 6.83 30.81 -26.00
N GLY A 18 7.27 32.02 -26.37
CA GLY A 18 8.60 32.52 -26.04
C GLY A 18 8.85 32.63 -24.53
N LEU A 19 7.84 32.99 -23.75
CA LEU A 19 7.92 33.01 -22.28
C LEU A 19 8.09 31.60 -21.69
N ILE A 20 7.35 30.62 -22.21
CA ILE A 20 7.44 29.21 -21.79
C ILE A 20 8.83 28.66 -22.15
N GLU A 21 9.27 28.81 -23.39
CA GLU A 21 10.57 28.34 -23.87
C GLU A 21 11.72 28.98 -23.08
N GLY A 22 11.64 30.29 -22.83
CA GLY A 22 12.63 31.02 -22.03
C GLY A 22 12.76 30.46 -20.61
N TYR A 23 11.63 30.23 -19.92
CA TYR A 23 11.65 29.64 -18.58
C TYR A 23 12.18 28.20 -18.59
N CYS A 24 11.68 27.36 -19.50
CA CYS A 24 12.02 25.94 -19.53
C CYS A 24 13.47 25.71 -19.95
N LYS A 25 14.02 26.52 -20.86
CA LYS A 25 15.44 26.47 -21.22
C LYS A 25 16.36 26.72 -20.03
N THR A 26 15.96 27.56 -19.08
CA THR A 26 16.76 27.88 -17.89
C THR A 26 16.54 26.90 -16.74
N ASN A 27 15.31 26.38 -16.57
CA ASN A 27 14.92 25.70 -15.33
C ASN A 27 14.47 24.24 -15.52
N LEU A 28 14.08 23.84 -16.74
CA LEU A 28 13.47 22.54 -17.04
C LEU A 28 14.08 21.96 -18.33
N SER A 29 13.26 21.47 -19.27
CA SER A 29 13.69 20.91 -20.55
C SER A 29 12.92 21.47 -21.73
N GLU A 30 13.50 21.37 -22.92
CA GLU A 30 12.85 21.72 -24.19
C GLU A 30 11.62 20.85 -24.46
N GLU A 31 11.69 19.56 -24.12
CA GLU A 31 10.55 18.65 -24.19
C GLU A 31 9.38 19.13 -23.32
N PHE A 32 9.65 19.51 -22.07
CA PHE A 32 8.62 20.03 -21.17
C PHE A 32 8.01 21.35 -21.69
N ALA A 33 8.82 22.20 -22.33
CA ALA A 33 8.31 23.39 -23.02
C ALA A 33 7.31 23.01 -24.11
N GLY A 34 7.65 21.99 -24.92
CA GLY A 34 6.76 21.42 -25.93
C GLY A 34 5.43 20.93 -25.36
N LEU A 35 5.43 20.26 -24.20
CA LEU A 35 4.20 19.85 -23.51
C LEU A 35 3.34 21.05 -23.12
N CYS A 36 3.95 22.10 -22.56
CA CYS A 36 3.25 23.31 -22.16
C CYS A 36 2.63 24.04 -23.37
N ILE A 37 3.35 24.11 -24.50
CA ILE A 37 2.87 24.74 -25.73
C ILE A 37 1.68 23.96 -26.30
N ARG A 38 1.78 22.62 -26.35
CA ARG A 38 0.64 21.77 -26.78
C ARG A 38 -0.60 21.97 -25.89
N ALA A 39 -0.40 22.24 -24.60
CA ALA A 39 -1.52 22.52 -23.70
C ALA A 39 -2.17 23.88 -23.99
N ILE A 40 -1.37 24.89 -24.36
CA ILE A 40 -1.88 26.17 -24.86
C ILE A 40 -2.69 25.97 -26.15
N ASP A 41 -2.20 25.14 -27.08
CA ASP A 41 -2.95 24.80 -28.30
C ASP A 41 -4.33 24.24 -27.96
N LYS A 42 -4.41 23.31 -26.98
CA LYS A 42 -5.70 22.75 -26.52
C LYS A 42 -6.62 23.78 -25.89
N VAL A 43 -6.09 24.72 -25.12
CA VAL A 43 -6.90 25.82 -24.60
C VAL A 43 -7.39 26.74 -25.72
N ILE A 44 -6.60 26.99 -26.76
CA ILE A 44 -7.05 27.79 -27.91
C ILE A 44 -8.16 27.06 -28.67
N GLU A 45 -8.01 25.75 -28.90
CA GLU A 45 -9.02 24.91 -29.56
C GLU A 45 -10.36 24.92 -28.80
N THR A 46 -10.33 24.88 -27.46
CA THR A 46 -11.52 24.73 -26.61
C THR A 46 -12.06 26.05 -26.06
N ASN A 47 -11.21 27.05 -25.85
CA ASN A 47 -11.51 28.32 -25.18
C ASN A 47 -10.68 29.51 -25.73
N GLU A 48 -10.66 29.68 -27.05
CA GLU A 48 -9.99 30.80 -27.75
C GLU A 48 -10.33 32.18 -27.15
N LYS A 49 -11.59 32.42 -26.82
CA LYS A 49 -12.05 33.70 -26.24
C LYS A 49 -11.45 33.97 -24.86
N GLY A 50 -11.21 32.93 -24.08
CA GLY A 50 -10.51 33.00 -22.80
C GLY A 50 -9.04 33.38 -22.99
N PHE A 51 -8.35 32.65 -23.89
CA PHE A 51 -6.93 32.90 -24.20
C PHE A 51 -6.66 34.29 -24.78
N SER A 52 -7.60 34.80 -25.58
CA SER A 52 -7.58 36.14 -26.15
C SER A 52 -7.57 37.27 -25.10
N LYS A 53 -7.80 36.95 -23.82
CA LYS A 53 -7.85 37.90 -22.70
C LYS A 53 -6.81 37.56 -21.62
N GLY A 54 -6.53 38.55 -20.76
CA GLY A 54 -5.64 38.40 -19.61
C GLY A 54 -4.16 38.62 -19.90
N ARG A 55 -3.32 38.50 -18.87
CA ARG A 55 -1.86 38.65 -18.96
C ARG A 55 -1.23 37.44 -19.64
N LEU A 56 -0.24 37.68 -20.51
CA LEU A 56 0.48 36.65 -21.24
C LEU A 56 1.35 35.81 -20.31
N GLU A 57 2.00 36.46 -19.34
CA GLU A 57 2.78 35.79 -18.30
C GLU A 57 1.90 34.92 -17.41
N GLY A 58 0.63 35.31 -17.24
CA GLY A 58 -0.38 34.49 -16.57
C GLY A 58 -0.63 33.17 -17.29
N TRP A 59 -0.79 33.21 -18.61
CA TRP A 59 -0.97 32.02 -19.45
C TRP A 59 0.26 31.14 -19.47
N ALA A 60 1.45 31.73 -19.68
CA ALA A 60 2.72 31.00 -19.69
C ALA A 60 2.97 30.30 -18.35
N CYS A 61 2.88 31.03 -17.24
CA CYS A 61 3.09 30.46 -15.91
C CYS A 61 2.00 29.45 -15.53
N GLY A 62 0.75 29.69 -15.93
CA GLY A 62 -0.36 28.75 -15.71
C GLY A 62 -0.15 27.42 -16.42
N ALA A 63 0.35 27.45 -17.67
CA ALA A 63 0.72 26.25 -18.42
C ALA A 63 1.87 25.50 -17.74
N VAL A 64 2.96 26.20 -17.40
CA VAL A 64 4.10 25.60 -16.69
C VAL A 64 3.67 25.00 -15.36
N HIS A 65 2.83 25.68 -14.57
CA HIS A 65 2.34 25.16 -13.30
C HIS A 65 1.45 23.92 -13.49
N ALA A 66 0.51 23.97 -14.44
CA ALA A 66 -0.37 22.83 -14.72
C ALA A 66 0.44 21.59 -15.09
N LEU A 67 1.37 21.73 -16.04
CA LEU A 67 2.16 20.62 -16.54
C LEU A 67 3.21 20.16 -15.52
N ALA A 68 3.73 21.06 -14.69
CA ALA A 68 4.60 20.69 -13.57
C ALA A 68 3.86 19.81 -12.56
N GLY A 69 2.56 20.07 -12.32
CA GLY A 69 1.71 19.21 -11.49
C GLY A 69 1.49 17.84 -12.13
N VAL A 70 1.14 17.80 -13.43
CA VAL A 70 0.99 16.54 -14.19
C VAL A 70 2.29 15.73 -14.22
N ASN A 71 3.44 16.40 -14.20
CA ASN A 71 4.77 15.82 -14.20
C ASN A 71 5.35 15.64 -12.79
N PHE A 72 4.53 15.77 -11.74
CA PHE A 72 4.91 15.53 -10.35
C PHE A 72 6.08 16.40 -9.85
N TYR A 73 6.40 17.52 -10.50
CA TYR A 73 7.56 18.36 -10.13
C TYR A 73 7.37 19.10 -8.80
N PHE A 74 6.16 19.09 -8.23
CA PHE A 74 5.89 19.59 -6.88
C PHE A 74 6.09 18.52 -5.80
N GLU A 75 6.20 17.25 -6.20
CA GLU A 75 6.24 16.13 -5.27
C GLU A 75 7.65 15.90 -4.73
N LYS A 76 7.72 15.47 -3.47
CA LYS A 76 9.00 15.21 -2.78
C LYS A 76 9.79 14.07 -3.41
N PHE A 77 9.11 13.09 -4.00
CA PHE A 77 9.72 11.94 -4.65
C PHE A 77 10.24 12.26 -6.07
N SER A 78 9.89 13.42 -6.63
CA SER A 78 10.32 13.78 -7.97
C SER A 78 11.79 14.16 -8.04
N LYS A 79 12.47 13.74 -9.11
CA LYS A 79 13.86 14.12 -9.38
C LYS A 79 14.01 15.61 -9.67
N ILE A 80 13.00 16.21 -10.28
CA ILE A 80 12.92 17.65 -10.57
C ILE A 80 11.98 18.26 -9.55
N ASN A 81 12.53 19.10 -8.66
CA ASN A 81 11.74 19.77 -7.63
C ASN A 81 11.59 21.26 -7.98
N VAL A 82 10.37 21.66 -8.31
CA VAL A 82 10.00 23.05 -8.59
C VAL A 82 9.22 23.61 -7.41
N LYS A 83 9.70 24.70 -6.82
CA LYS A 83 8.89 25.45 -5.85
C LYS A 83 7.89 26.33 -6.60
N ALA A 84 6.60 26.07 -6.39
CA ALA A 84 5.53 26.84 -7.02
C ALA A 84 5.67 28.36 -6.79
N SER A 85 6.13 28.77 -5.60
CA SER A 85 6.37 30.18 -5.28
C SER A 85 7.47 30.82 -6.11
N ASP A 86 8.54 30.09 -6.44
CA ASP A 86 9.63 30.60 -7.26
C ASP A 86 9.26 30.62 -8.74
N LEU A 87 8.46 29.64 -9.18
CA LEU A 87 7.81 29.67 -10.49
C LEU A 87 6.95 30.94 -10.65
N TYR A 88 6.12 31.32 -9.67
CA TYR A 88 5.28 32.50 -9.81
C TYR A 88 6.10 33.80 -9.87
N LYS A 89 7.19 33.88 -9.10
CA LYS A 89 8.11 35.02 -9.11
C LYS A 89 8.81 35.17 -10.46
N SER A 90 9.24 34.08 -11.10
CA SER A 90 9.96 34.15 -12.38
C SER A 90 9.12 34.76 -13.50
N PHE A 91 7.79 34.58 -13.45
CA PHE A 91 6.84 35.17 -14.39
C PHE A 91 6.24 36.50 -13.91
N ASN A 92 6.61 37.00 -12.72
CA ASN A 92 6.08 38.21 -12.11
C ASN A 92 4.54 38.24 -12.05
N ILE A 93 3.95 37.13 -11.55
CA ILE A 93 2.51 37.00 -11.33
C ILE A 93 2.20 36.52 -9.91
N SER A 94 0.94 36.72 -9.48
CA SER A 94 0.46 36.18 -8.20
C SER A 94 0.11 34.70 -8.31
N SER A 95 0.13 33.99 -7.17
CA SER A 95 -0.36 32.61 -7.08
C SER A 95 -1.80 32.47 -7.57
N SER A 96 -2.68 33.42 -7.20
CA SER A 96 -4.08 33.41 -7.64
C SER A 96 -4.23 33.45 -9.16
N THR A 97 -3.39 34.26 -9.84
CA THR A 97 -3.38 34.37 -11.30
C THR A 97 -2.87 33.08 -11.93
N ALA A 98 -1.78 32.52 -11.39
CA ALA A 98 -1.19 31.28 -11.87
C ALA A 98 -2.17 30.10 -11.75
N LEU A 99 -2.79 29.94 -10.57
CA LEU A 99 -3.72 28.84 -10.29
C LEU A 99 -5.01 28.96 -11.11
N SER A 100 -5.53 30.17 -11.32
CA SER A 100 -6.68 30.39 -12.21
C SER A 100 -6.37 29.92 -13.64
N ARG A 101 -5.22 30.31 -14.19
CA ARG A 101 -4.83 29.89 -15.54
C ARG A 101 -4.47 28.41 -15.62
N SER A 102 -3.80 27.88 -14.60
CA SER A 102 -3.53 26.46 -14.50
C SER A 102 -4.81 25.62 -14.50
N LYS A 103 -5.86 26.07 -13.82
CA LYS A 103 -7.17 25.42 -13.87
C LYS A 103 -7.72 25.39 -15.30
N GLU A 104 -7.74 26.52 -16.01
CA GLU A 104 -8.20 26.56 -17.41
C GLU A 104 -7.37 25.67 -18.34
N ILE A 105 -6.05 25.57 -18.11
CA ILE A 105 -5.17 24.67 -18.85
C ILE A 105 -5.54 23.21 -18.56
N ARG A 106 -5.68 22.84 -17.28
CA ARG A 106 -6.10 21.48 -16.89
C ARG A 106 -7.46 21.14 -17.48
N ASP A 107 -8.42 22.06 -17.41
CA ASP A 107 -9.76 21.89 -17.97
C ASP A 107 -9.72 21.63 -19.49
N GLY A 108 -8.80 22.27 -20.21
CA GLY A 108 -8.58 22.06 -21.64
C GLY A 108 -7.95 20.71 -22.02
N ILE A 109 -7.30 20.05 -21.06
CA ILE A 109 -6.69 18.71 -21.24
C ILE A 109 -7.45 17.60 -20.48
N ILE A 110 -8.60 17.92 -19.88
CA ILE A 110 -9.47 16.94 -19.22
C ILE A 110 -9.84 15.82 -20.20
N GLY A 111 -9.78 14.58 -19.71
CA GLY A 111 -10.16 13.39 -20.47
C GLY A 111 -9.08 12.89 -21.44
N ALA A 112 -7.95 13.57 -21.54
CA ALA A 112 -6.76 13.01 -22.18
C ALA A 112 -6.09 11.99 -21.25
N ASP A 113 -5.42 10.99 -21.83
CA ASP A 113 -4.56 10.09 -21.07
C ASP A 113 -3.41 10.92 -20.47
N ILE A 114 -3.24 10.85 -19.16
CA ILE A 114 -2.15 11.54 -18.45
C ILE A 114 -0.79 11.20 -19.03
N LYS A 115 -0.64 9.98 -19.58
CA LYS A 115 0.55 9.53 -20.28
C LYS A 115 0.89 10.46 -21.44
N ASP A 116 -0.06 11.13 -22.09
CA ASP A 116 0.23 12.03 -23.21
C ASP A 116 0.84 13.38 -22.78
N TRP A 117 0.80 13.69 -21.48
CA TRP A 117 1.15 14.98 -20.90
C TRP A 117 2.32 14.93 -19.91
N VAL A 118 2.98 13.77 -19.82
CA VAL A 118 4.24 13.61 -19.07
C VAL A 118 5.45 13.57 -20.02
N THR A 119 6.59 14.04 -19.53
CA THR A 119 7.88 13.90 -20.22
C THR A 119 8.27 12.43 -20.35
N GLU A 120 9.15 12.10 -21.29
CA GLU A 120 9.63 10.73 -21.50
C GLU A 120 10.34 10.17 -20.27
N GLU A 121 11.11 11.01 -19.57
CA GLU A 121 11.70 10.65 -18.28
C GLU A 121 10.62 10.21 -17.29
N ASN A 122 9.58 11.03 -17.08
CA ASN A 122 8.52 10.70 -16.14
C ASN A 122 7.68 9.52 -16.61
N ARG A 123 7.43 9.41 -17.92
CA ARG A 123 6.74 8.28 -18.55
C ARG A 123 7.39 6.96 -18.17
N SER A 124 8.73 6.91 -18.21
CA SER A 124 9.51 5.71 -17.84
C SER A 124 9.42 5.37 -16.35
N THR A 125 8.99 6.31 -15.51
CA THR A 125 8.87 6.16 -14.05
C THR A 125 7.42 6.10 -13.53
N LEU A 126 6.41 6.13 -14.40
CA LEU A 126 5.00 6.16 -13.98
C LEU A 126 4.61 5.00 -13.06
N LYS A 127 5.20 3.82 -13.28
CA LYS A 127 5.06 2.66 -12.39
C LYS A 127 5.50 3.01 -10.96
N GLU A 128 6.71 3.53 -10.80
CA GLU A 128 7.24 3.89 -9.48
C GLU A 128 6.43 5.00 -8.82
N ILE A 129 5.99 5.98 -9.60
CA ILE A 129 5.14 7.08 -9.12
C ILE A 129 3.79 6.54 -8.63
N ALA A 130 3.15 5.63 -9.37
CA ALA A 130 1.90 4.99 -8.97
C ALA A 130 2.04 4.26 -7.62
N TYR A 131 3.12 3.47 -7.46
CA TYR A 131 3.40 2.79 -6.19
C TYR A 131 3.65 3.77 -5.04
N ASN A 132 4.35 4.88 -5.27
CA ASN A 132 4.55 5.89 -4.22
C ASN A 132 3.22 6.54 -3.81
N ILE A 133 2.38 6.91 -4.77
CA ILE A 133 1.05 7.48 -4.49
C ILE A 133 0.20 6.50 -3.68
N ALA A 134 0.11 5.25 -4.12
CA ALA A 134 -0.69 4.23 -3.44
C ALA A 134 -0.21 3.95 -2.00
N ARG A 135 1.10 3.96 -1.77
CA ARG A 135 1.69 3.75 -0.44
C ARG A 135 1.44 4.91 0.51
N GLU A 136 1.42 6.14 0.03
CA GLU A 136 1.04 7.28 0.85
C GLU A 136 -0.48 7.30 1.10
N ALA A 137 -1.27 6.85 0.13
CA ALA A 137 -2.73 6.83 0.21
C ALA A 137 -3.24 5.98 1.40
N ILE A 138 -2.56 4.90 1.78
CA ILE A 138 -2.97 4.05 2.91
C ILE A 138 -3.03 4.79 4.26
N TYR A 139 -2.27 5.88 4.40
CA TYR A 139 -2.22 6.69 5.62
C TYR A 139 -3.22 7.85 5.62
N ILE A 140 -3.96 8.05 4.53
CA ILE A 140 -4.98 9.09 4.43
C ILE A 140 -6.22 8.62 5.22
N GLU A 141 -6.63 9.38 6.24
CA GLU A 141 -7.81 9.05 7.05
C GLU A 141 -9.12 9.18 6.26
N ASN A 142 -9.22 10.20 5.40
CA ASN A 142 -10.41 10.44 4.59
C ASN A 142 -10.57 9.35 3.51
N TYR A 143 -11.66 8.60 3.61
CA TYR A 143 -12.01 7.51 2.69
C TYR A 143 -12.07 7.94 1.22
N GLU A 144 -12.76 9.03 0.91
CA GLU A 144 -12.94 9.49 -0.48
C GLU A 144 -11.60 9.93 -1.08
N GLU A 145 -10.77 10.61 -0.29
CA GLU A 145 -9.43 11.04 -0.70
C GLU A 145 -8.52 9.82 -0.96
N ARG A 146 -8.52 8.84 -0.05
CA ARG A 146 -7.75 7.59 -0.19
C ARG A 146 -8.12 6.81 -1.47
N ILE A 147 -9.42 6.70 -1.76
CA ILE A 147 -9.91 6.07 -2.99
C ILE A 147 -9.48 6.86 -4.24
N ASN A 148 -9.62 8.18 -4.21
CA ASN A 148 -9.24 9.01 -5.34
C ASN A 148 -7.75 8.89 -5.68
N GLU A 149 -6.88 8.84 -4.66
CA GLU A 149 -5.44 8.60 -4.86
C GLU A 149 -5.15 7.19 -5.40
N ALA A 150 -5.87 6.17 -4.93
CA ALA A 150 -5.74 4.81 -5.46
C ALA A 150 -6.18 4.72 -6.94
N TYR A 151 -7.31 5.31 -7.30
CA TYR A 151 -7.73 5.39 -8.71
C TYR A 151 -6.76 6.20 -9.56
N PHE A 152 -6.19 7.27 -9.00
CA PHE A 152 -5.17 8.04 -9.69
C PHE A 152 -3.91 7.20 -9.95
N ALA A 153 -3.43 6.45 -8.96
CA ALA A 153 -2.32 5.51 -9.14
C ALA A 153 -2.61 4.46 -10.23
N LEU A 154 -3.82 3.90 -10.27
CA LEU A 154 -4.24 2.96 -11.31
C LEU A 154 -4.31 3.60 -12.71
N SER A 155 -4.62 4.89 -12.80
CA SER A 155 -4.60 5.62 -14.08
C SER A 155 -3.17 5.78 -14.64
N LEU A 156 -2.17 5.86 -13.76
CA LEU A 156 -0.75 5.92 -14.14
C LEU A 156 -0.23 4.53 -14.51
N TYR A 157 -0.57 3.53 -13.69
CA TYR A 157 -0.17 2.15 -13.84
C TYR A 157 -1.30 1.22 -13.37
N ASP A 158 -1.97 0.60 -14.34
CA ASP A 158 -3.18 -0.21 -14.17
C ASP A 158 -2.97 -1.51 -13.36
N ARG A 159 -1.71 -1.89 -13.15
CA ARG A 159 -1.32 -3.06 -12.35
C ARG A 159 -0.70 -2.69 -11.00
N CYS A 160 -0.89 -1.46 -10.51
CA CYS A 160 -0.40 -1.05 -9.20
C CYS A 160 -1.12 -1.83 -8.09
N VAL A 161 -0.46 -2.86 -7.56
CA VAL A 161 -1.04 -3.80 -6.59
C VAL A 161 -1.53 -3.09 -5.32
N ASP A 162 -0.73 -2.19 -4.75
CA ASP A 162 -1.09 -1.42 -3.55
C ASP A 162 -2.42 -0.67 -3.76
N ALA A 163 -2.61 -0.04 -4.93
CA ALA A 163 -3.86 0.65 -5.26
C ALA A 163 -5.03 -0.32 -5.51
N MET A 164 -4.78 -1.47 -6.16
CA MET A 164 -5.80 -2.51 -6.34
C MET A 164 -6.31 -3.03 -5.00
N LEU A 165 -5.42 -3.22 -4.02
CA LEU A 165 -5.78 -3.65 -2.67
C LEU A 165 -6.62 -2.60 -1.95
N ILE A 166 -6.23 -1.31 -2.02
CA ILE A 166 -7.03 -0.22 -1.45
C ILE A 166 -8.44 -0.22 -2.03
N ILE A 167 -8.61 -0.24 -3.35
CA ILE A 167 -9.94 -0.25 -3.97
C ILE A 167 -10.74 -1.49 -3.56
N ALA A 168 -10.11 -2.67 -3.56
CA ALA A 168 -10.76 -3.89 -3.12
C ALA A 168 -11.25 -3.78 -1.67
N ASP A 169 -10.46 -3.16 -0.79
CA ASP A 169 -10.83 -3.03 0.62
C ASP A 169 -11.94 -2.05 0.89
N GLU A 170 -11.89 -0.92 0.21
CA GLU A 170 -12.74 0.23 0.46
C GLU A 170 -14.09 0.16 -0.27
N GLU A 171 -14.16 -0.49 -1.44
CA GLU A 171 -15.37 -0.50 -2.27
C GLU A 171 -16.08 -1.86 -2.34
N ILE A 172 -15.37 -2.97 -2.13
CA ILE A 172 -15.94 -4.32 -2.33
C ILE A 172 -16.41 -4.93 -1.01
N MET A 173 -17.70 -4.81 -0.73
CA MET A 173 -18.31 -5.37 0.49
C MET A 173 -18.57 -6.87 0.43
N ASP A 174 -18.80 -7.43 -0.77
CA ASP A 174 -19.01 -8.87 -0.94
C ASP A 174 -17.67 -9.60 -0.85
N LEU A 175 -17.53 -10.48 0.14
CA LEU A 175 -16.25 -11.15 0.42
C LEU A 175 -15.79 -12.08 -0.73
N ASN A 176 -16.70 -12.68 -1.49
CA ASN A 176 -16.31 -13.50 -2.63
C ASN A 176 -15.79 -12.64 -3.78
N LYS A 177 -16.44 -11.51 -4.06
CA LYS A 177 -15.92 -10.53 -5.03
C LYS A 177 -14.60 -9.91 -4.58
N LYS A 178 -14.45 -9.63 -3.27
CA LYS A 178 -13.19 -9.13 -2.71
C LYS A 178 -12.08 -10.17 -2.88
N LYS A 179 -12.38 -11.47 -2.70
CA LYS A 179 -11.46 -12.57 -2.95
C LYS A 179 -10.98 -12.59 -4.41
N GLU A 180 -11.89 -12.43 -5.36
CA GLU A 180 -11.53 -12.32 -6.79
C GLU A 180 -10.63 -11.10 -7.06
N ALA A 181 -10.94 -9.94 -6.48
CA ALA A 181 -10.12 -8.73 -6.64
C ALA A 181 -8.72 -8.87 -6.03
N TYR A 182 -8.60 -9.43 -4.82
CA TYR A 182 -7.30 -9.75 -4.22
C TYR A 182 -6.52 -10.77 -5.03
N LYS A 183 -7.20 -11.77 -5.63
CA LYS A 183 -6.52 -12.73 -6.52
C LYS A 183 -5.96 -12.04 -7.76
N LEU A 184 -6.70 -11.10 -8.36
CA LEU A 184 -6.20 -10.30 -9.47
C LEU A 184 -4.98 -9.45 -9.07
N ALA A 185 -5.01 -8.84 -7.88
CA ALA A 185 -3.87 -8.08 -7.35
C ALA A 185 -2.65 -8.98 -7.10
N LEU A 186 -2.87 -10.19 -6.58
CA LEU A 186 -1.83 -11.20 -6.37
C LEU A 186 -1.20 -11.64 -7.70
N ASP A 187 -2.01 -11.92 -8.71
CA ASP A 187 -1.55 -12.31 -10.04
C ASP A 187 -0.81 -11.15 -10.74
N ALA A 188 -1.25 -9.90 -10.53
CA ALA A 188 -0.55 -8.71 -10.99
C ALA A 188 0.84 -8.58 -10.37
N GLY A 189 0.95 -8.74 -9.04
CA GLY A 189 2.23 -8.73 -8.35
C GLY A 189 3.17 -9.85 -8.81
N TYR A 190 2.64 -11.07 -8.98
CA TYR A 190 3.43 -12.21 -9.45
C TYR A 190 4.00 -11.98 -10.85
N ASP A 191 3.17 -11.51 -11.77
CA ASP A 191 3.57 -11.26 -13.16
C ASP A 191 4.70 -10.24 -13.31
N GLU A 192 4.82 -9.30 -12.37
CA GLU A 192 5.92 -8.32 -12.36
C GLU A 192 7.27 -8.93 -12.01
N ILE A 193 7.28 -9.98 -11.19
CA ILE A 193 8.50 -10.56 -10.61
C ILE A 193 8.81 -11.96 -11.15
N LYS A 194 7.91 -12.55 -11.95
CA LYS A 194 7.98 -13.97 -12.35
C LYS A 194 9.29 -14.40 -13.01
N GLU A 195 9.93 -13.52 -13.78
CA GLU A 195 11.19 -13.83 -14.49
C GLU A 195 12.35 -14.01 -13.51
N ASP A 196 12.36 -13.23 -12.44
CA ASP A 196 13.41 -13.22 -11.41
C ASP A 196 12.95 -13.87 -10.09
N PHE A 197 11.77 -14.48 -10.05
CA PHE A 197 11.08 -14.92 -8.83
C PHE A 197 11.96 -15.79 -7.93
N GLU A 198 12.59 -16.82 -8.51
CA GLU A 198 13.44 -17.74 -7.76
C GLU A 198 14.73 -17.07 -7.27
N SER A 199 15.21 -16.01 -7.93
CA SER A 199 16.38 -15.25 -7.47
C SER A 199 16.12 -14.48 -6.18
N PHE A 200 14.85 -14.14 -5.92
CA PHE A 200 14.42 -13.41 -4.74
C PHE A 200 14.12 -14.33 -3.54
N ARG A 201 13.98 -15.64 -3.75
CA ARG A 201 13.46 -16.59 -2.75
C ARG A 201 14.25 -16.52 -1.44
N GLY A 202 13.52 -16.48 -0.34
CA GLY A 202 14.05 -16.30 1.02
C GLY A 202 14.21 -14.84 1.46
N ASN A 203 14.16 -13.87 0.53
CA ASN A 203 14.38 -12.45 0.80
C ASN A 203 13.24 -11.53 0.33
N PHE A 204 12.06 -12.09 0.02
CA PHE A 204 10.96 -11.35 -0.62
C PHE A 204 10.50 -10.10 0.16
N TRP A 205 10.68 -10.03 1.47
CA TRP A 205 10.27 -8.84 2.23
C TRP A 205 11.30 -7.70 2.18
N SER A 206 12.58 -8.05 2.04
CA SER A 206 13.68 -7.08 1.99
C SER A 206 13.87 -6.46 0.61
N ILE A 207 13.17 -6.97 -0.41
CA ILE A 207 13.29 -6.55 -1.81
C ILE A 207 12.04 -5.74 -2.19
N LYS A 208 12.23 -4.49 -2.62
CA LYS A 208 11.14 -3.53 -2.89
C LYS A 208 10.19 -4.05 -3.98
N GLU A 209 10.75 -4.75 -4.96
CA GLU A 209 10.08 -5.30 -6.14
C GLU A 209 9.09 -6.42 -5.79
N THR A 210 9.37 -7.21 -4.75
CA THR A 210 8.54 -8.34 -4.34
C THR A 210 7.52 -8.01 -3.26
N GLN A 211 7.67 -6.86 -2.58
CA GLN A 211 6.74 -6.40 -1.54
C GLN A 211 5.28 -6.35 -2.00
N PRO A 212 4.94 -5.82 -3.20
CA PRO A 212 3.54 -5.78 -3.64
C PRO A 212 2.91 -7.18 -3.74
N TYR A 213 3.64 -8.17 -4.29
CA TYR A 213 3.21 -9.57 -4.31
C TYR A 213 2.97 -10.13 -2.90
N MET A 214 3.89 -9.88 -1.96
CA MET A 214 3.76 -10.33 -0.57
C MET A 214 2.56 -9.70 0.15
N LEU A 215 2.26 -8.41 -0.10
CA LEU A 215 1.09 -7.72 0.47
C LEU A 215 -0.23 -8.28 -0.08
N ALA A 216 -0.30 -8.54 -1.39
CA ALA A 216 -1.46 -9.17 -1.99
C ALA A 216 -1.66 -10.60 -1.49
N LYS A 217 -0.57 -11.36 -1.31
CA LYS A 217 -0.61 -12.73 -0.79
C LYS A 217 -1.11 -12.79 0.65
N PHE A 218 -0.66 -11.86 1.49
CA PHE A 218 -1.18 -11.67 2.85
C PHE A 218 -2.69 -11.42 2.84
N SER A 219 -3.13 -10.39 2.10
CA SER A 219 -4.54 -9.97 2.03
C SER A 219 -5.45 -11.09 1.50
N TYR A 220 -4.98 -11.82 0.48
CA TYR A 220 -5.67 -12.96 -0.08
C TYR A 220 -5.77 -14.12 0.93
N GLY A 221 -4.68 -14.48 1.60
CA GLY A 221 -4.65 -15.55 2.61
C GLY A 221 -5.55 -15.27 3.81
N ASP A 222 -5.57 -14.02 4.31
CA ASP A 222 -6.46 -13.60 5.40
C ASP A 222 -7.93 -13.72 5.02
N LEU A 223 -8.27 -13.30 3.80
CA LEU A 223 -9.64 -13.38 3.32
C LEU A 223 -10.08 -14.83 3.08
N LEU A 224 -9.19 -15.69 2.57
CA LEU A 224 -9.46 -17.13 2.46
C LEU A 224 -9.79 -17.74 3.83
N TRP A 225 -9.00 -17.41 4.86
CA TRP A 225 -9.26 -17.88 6.22
C TRP A 225 -10.62 -17.40 6.72
N ALA A 226 -10.94 -16.12 6.52
CA ALA A 226 -12.22 -15.53 6.92
C ALA A 226 -13.43 -16.16 6.20
N LEU A 227 -13.25 -16.60 4.94
CA LEU A 227 -14.25 -17.33 4.16
C LEU A 227 -14.38 -18.81 4.54
N GLY A 228 -13.46 -19.33 5.37
CA GLY A 228 -13.41 -20.73 5.78
C GLY A 228 -12.65 -21.65 4.82
N GLU A 229 -11.99 -21.11 3.81
CA GLU A 229 -11.05 -21.81 2.89
C GLU A 229 -9.69 -21.95 3.58
N LYS A 230 -9.69 -22.70 4.70
CA LYS A 230 -8.58 -22.72 5.67
C LYS A 230 -7.34 -23.41 5.15
N GLU A 231 -7.49 -24.51 4.41
CA GLU A 231 -6.39 -25.24 3.80
C GLU A 231 -5.63 -24.39 2.79
N GLU A 232 -6.37 -23.66 1.94
CA GLU A 232 -5.82 -22.72 0.97
C GLU A 232 -5.11 -21.55 1.67
N ALA A 233 -5.73 -20.96 2.70
CA ALA A 233 -5.11 -19.89 3.48
C ALA A 233 -3.77 -20.33 4.10
N ILE A 234 -3.73 -21.52 4.71
CA ILE A 234 -2.51 -22.10 5.28
C ILE A 234 -1.44 -22.32 4.20
N LYS A 235 -1.84 -22.75 3.00
CA LYS A 235 -0.91 -22.92 1.88
C LYS A 235 -0.26 -21.58 1.49
N GLU A 236 -1.05 -20.52 1.33
CA GLU A 236 -0.54 -19.19 0.99
C GLU A 236 0.46 -18.68 2.05
N TYR A 237 0.11 -18.81 3.33
CA TYR A 237 0.96 -18.40 4.45
C TYR A 237 2.24 -19.25 4.59
N THR A 238 2.14 -20.55 4.33
CA THR A 238 3.32 -21.43 4.33
C THR A 238 4.29 -21.02 3.23
N GLU A 239 3.78 -20.73 2.03
CA GLU A 239 4.61 -20.23 0.94
C GLU A 239 5.22 -18.86 1.29
N MET A 240 4.49 -17.95 1.94
CA MET A 240 5.06 -16.68 2.41
C MET A 240 6.27 -16.87 3.34
N ILE A 241 6.23 -17.86 4.24
CA ILE A 241 7.40 -18.23 5.08
C ILE A 241 8.56 -18.73 4.23
N GLU A 242 8.31 -19.53 3.19
CA GLU A 242 9.38 -20.00 2.30
C GLU A 242 9.99 -18.88 1.44
N LEU A 243 9.18 -17.90 1.06
CA LEU A 243 9.60 -16.73 0.27
C LEU A 243 10.33 -15.70 1.14
N ASN A 244 10.04 -15.64 2.44
CA ASN A 244 10.69 -14.79 3.42
C ASN A 244 11.07 -15.62 4.66
N SER A 245 12.20 -16.33 4.60
CA SER A 245 12.62 -17.27 5.66
C SER A 245 12.87 -16.58 7.00
N SER A 246 13.28 -15.31 6.99
CA SER A 246 13.43 -14.52 8.23
C SER A 246 12.10 -14.25 8.92
N ASP A 247 11.00 -14.29 8.15
CA ASP A 247 9.66 -13.88 8.53
C ASP A 247 9.63 -12.57 9.32
N SER A 248 10.35 -11.57 8.83
CA SER A 248 10.32 -10.22 9.38
C SER A 248 8.92 -9.57 9.35
N GLN A 249 7.96 -10.16 8.63
CA GLN A 249 6.55 -9.76 8.57
C GLN A 249 5.70 -10.32 9.72
N GLY A 250 6.15 -11.38 10.41
CA GLY A 250 5.42 -11.99 11.51
C GLY A 250 4.32 -12.97 11.08
N ILE A 251 4.38 -13.50 9.86
CA ILE A 251 3.46 -14.51 9.31
C ILE A 251 3.41 -15.77 10.21
N ARG A 252 4.53 -16.15 10.82
CA ARG A 252 4.66 -17.31 11.71
C ARG A 252 3.71 -17.23 12.90
N TYR A 253 3.40 -16.02 13.38
CA TYR A 253 2.55 -15.81 14.55
C TYR A 253 1.08 -16.07 14.25
N ILE A 254 0.66 -15.81 13.02
CA ILE A 254 -0.69 -16.15 12.53
C ILE A 254 -0.73 -17.63 12.18
N LEU A 255 0.24 -18.09 11.38
CA LEU A 255 0.28 -19.46 10.86
C LEU A 255 0.31 -20.51 11.97
N ILE A 256 1.09 -20.32 13.04
CA ILE A 256 1.16 -21.29 14.15
C ILE A 256 -0.21 -21.52 14.81
N ASN A 257 -1.03 -20.46 14.94
CA ASN A 257 -2.37 -20.56 15.51
C ASN A 257 -3.32 -21.31 14.56
N TRP A 258 -3.25 -21.03 13.26
CA TRP A 258 -4.05 -21.70 12.25
C TRP A 258 -3.71 -23.19 12.14
N LEU A 259 -2.42 -23.54 12.19
CA LEU A 259 -1.96 -24.93 12.17
C LEU A 259 -2.45 -25.70 13.40
N LEU A 260 -2.36 -25.11 14.60
CA LEU A 260 -2.90 -25.70 15.83
C LEU A 260 -4.42 -25.88 15.76
N GLU A 261 -5.14 -24.88 15.27
CA GLU A 261 -6.59 -24.95 15.09
C GLU A 261 -6.99 -26.10 14.14
N MET A 262 -6.24 -26.26 13.05
CA MET A 262 -6.46 -27.27 12.02
C MET A 262 -5.83 -28.64 12.31
N ASN A 263 -5.27 -28.85 13.51
CA ASN A 263 -4.62 -30.09 13.94
C ASN A 263 -3.45 -30.54 13.04
N LYS A 264 -2.72 -29.58 12.47
CA LYS A 264 -1.55 -29.81 11.61
C LYS A 264 -0.26 -29.90 12.42
N ASP A 265 -0.17 -30.91 13.27
CA ASP A 265 0.83 -30.98 14.34
C ASP A 265 2.27 -31.07 13.81
N GLU A 266 2.50 -31.82 12.73
CA GLU A 266 3.83 -31.93 12.11
C GLU A 266 4.30 -30.55 11.58
N GLU A 267 3.40 -29.78 10.98
CA GLU A 267 3.70 -28.43 10.52
C GLU A 267 3.93 -27.45 11.68
N VAL A 268 3.21 -27.60 12.81
CA VAL A 268 3.47 -26.84 14.06
C VAL A 268 4.87 -27.15 14.57
N GLU A 269 5.26 -28.42 14.66
CA GLU A 269 6.60 -28.83 15.10
C GLU A 269 7.69 -28.25 14.20
N LYS A 270 7.51 -28.36 12.87
CA LYS A 270 8.45 -27.81 11.90
C LYS A 270 8.61 -26.31 12.11
N LEU A 271 7.52 -25.57 12.26
CA LEU A 271 7.55 -24.12 12.45
C LEU A 271 8.23 -23.73 13.78
N LEU A 272 7.93 -24.44 14.87
CA LEU A 272 8.56 -24.24 16.19
C LEU A 272 10.06 -24.56 16.18
N ALA A 273 10.49 -25.52 15.37
CA ALA A 273 11.89 -25.89 15.19
C ALA A 273 12.63 -24.88 14.30
N THR A 274 12.02 -24.43 13.20
CA THR A 274 12.57 -23.40 12.32
C THR A 274 12.85 -22.11 13.08
N TYR A 275 11.95 -21.71 13.98
CA TYR A 275 12.12 -20.53 14.85
C TYR A 275 12.31 -20.94 16.32
N SER A 276 13.29 -21.81 16.59
CA SER A 276 13.57 -22.33 17.94
C SER A 276 13.85 -21.23 18.96
N ASP A 277 14.51 -20.16 18.52
CA ASP A 277 14.95 -19.06 19.37
C ASP A 277 13.84 -18.01 19.61
N ASP A 278 12.67 -18.18 18.98
CA ASP A 278 11.53 -17.29 19.21
C ASP A 278 11.00 -17.49 20.64
N ALA A 279 11.17 -16.43 21.42
CA ALA A 279 10.84 -16.35 22.84
C ALA A 279 9.49 -15.66 23.10
N THR A 280 8.71 -15.34 22.06
CA THR A 280 7.40 -14.69 22.22
C THR A 280 6.43 -15.56 22.99
N ALA A 281 5.43 -14.91 23.61
CA ALA A 281 4.35 -15.61 24.27
C ALA A 281 3.66 -16.58 23.29
N ILE A 282 3.45 -16.18 22.04
CA ILE A 282 2.83 -17.00 21.00
C ILE A 282 3.51 -18.38 20.89
N PHE A 283 4.83 -18.40 20.71
CA PHE A 283 5.58 -19.64 20.53
C PHE A 283 5.71 -20.44 21.82
N LYS A 284 5.84 -19.79 22.98
CA LYS A 284 5.92 -20.50 24.28
C LYS A 284 4.60 -21.20 24.62
N TYR A 285 3.47 -20.52 24.45
CA TYR A 285 2.16 -21.13 24.68
C TYR A 285 1.82 -22.18 23.62
N ALA A 286 2.22 -22.01 22.36
CA ALA A 286 2.04 -23.03 21.30
C ALA A 286 2.77 -24.34 21.65
N ARG A 287 4.02 -24.26 22.14
CA ARG A 287 4.79 -25.44 22.62
C ARG A 287 4.05 -26.17 23.74
N ALA A 288 3.64 -25.44 24.77
CA ALA A 288 2.91 -26.01 25.91
C ALA A 288 1.60 -26.69 25.48
N LEU A 289 0.85 -26.07 24.56
CA LEU A 289 -0.41 -26.59 24.03
C LEU A 289 -0.19 -27.86 23.17
N LEU A 290 0.86 -27.89 22.34
CA LEU A 290 1.22 -29.06 21.55
C LEU A 290 1.65 -30.24 22.43
N SER A 291 2.52 -30.01 23.42
CA SER A 291 2.93 -31.05 24.38
C SER A 291 1.73 -31.59 25.17
N TYR A 292 0.79 -30.71 25.56
CA TYR A 292 -0.45 -31.14 26.18
C TYR A 292 -1.27 -32.04 25.25
N LYS A 293 -1.40 -31.65 23.97
CA LYS A 293 -2.14 -32.40 22.96
C LYS A 293 -1.58 -33.82 22.77
N TYR A 294 -0.26 -33.98 22.81
CA TYR A 294 0.41 -35.29 22.75
C TYR A 294 0.32 -36.11 24.03
N GLY A 295 -0.17 -35.54 25.13
CA GLY A 295 -0.30 -36.23 26.41
C GLY A 295 0.99 -36.30 27.22
N ASP A 296 2.06 -35.62 26.80
CA ASP A 296 3.27 -35.43 27.63
C ASP A 296 3.01 -34.34 28.67
N LEU A 297 2.22 -34.70 29.69
CA LEU A 297 1.70 -33.75 30.66
C LEU A 297 2.77 -33.11 31.54
N ASP A 298 3.90 -33.79 31.76
CA ASP A 298 4.99 -33.26 32.57
C ASP A 298 5.77 -32.21 31.76
N LYS A 299 6.13 -32.52 30.52
CA LYS A 299 6.71 -31.55 29.60
C LYS A 299 5.79 -30.35 29.38
N ALA A 300 4.51 -30.60 29.12
CA ALA A 300 3.51 -29.53 28.89
C ALA A 300 3.40 -28.58 30.10
N LYS A 301 3.47 -29.10 31.33
CA LYS A 301 3.45 -28.25 32.53
C LYS A 301 4.71 -27.40 32.64
N ASP A 302 5.88 -27.96 32.34
CA ASP A 302 7.12 -27.20 32.41
C ASP A 302 7.18 -26.12 31.32
N GLU A 303 6.76 -26.43 30.10
CA GLU A 303 6.62 -25.45 29.02
C GLU A 303 5.56 -24.38 29.35
N LEU A 304 4.44 -24.76 29.98
CA LEU A 304 3.42 -23.80 30.43
C LEU A 304 3.98 -22.85 31.50
N LYS A 305 4.77 -23.33 32.46
CA LYS A 305 5.42 -22.46 33.46
C LYS A 305 6.31 -21.42 32.77
N GLU A 306 7.09 -21.82 31.77
CA GLU A 306 7.91 -20.89 30.99
C GLU A 306 7.04 -19.89 30.20
N ALA A 307 5.95 -20.35 29.59
CA ALA A 307 5.02 -19.48 28.88
C ALA A 307 4.36 -18.43 29.80
N VAL A 308 3.95 -18.84 31.00
CA VAL A 308 3.38 -17.95 32.02
C VAL A 308 4.40 -16.93 32.53
N LYS A 309 5.68 -17.28 32.62
CA LYS A 309 6.75 -16.32 32.95
C LYS A 309 6.90 -15.25 31.88
N VAL A 310 6.76 -15.61 30.60
CA VAL A 310 6.83 -14.65 29.49
C VAL A 310 5.65 -13.69 29.54
N ASN A 311 4.42 -14.20 29.70
CA ASN A 311 3.26 -13.35 29.90
C ASN A 311 2.20 -14.03 30.77
N SER A 312 2.08 -13.55 32.01
CA SER A 312 1.16 -14.08 33.03
C SER A 312 -0.27 -13.57 32.91
N PHE A 313 -0.51 -12.57 32.05
CA PHE A 313 -1.85 -12.01 31.82
C PHE A 313 -2.68 -12.88 30.87
N ILE A 314 -2.05 -13.72 30.03
CA ILE A 314 -2.74 -14.57 29.03
C ILE A 314 -3.76 -15.53 29.66
N PRO A 315 -3.44 -16.36 30.68
CA PRO A 315 -4.37 -17.36 31.16
C PRO A 315 -5.67 -16.77 31.72
N PRO A 316 -5.68 -15.67 32.50
CA PRO A 316 -6.92 -14.99 32.89
C PRO A 316 -7.85 -14.61 31.74
N TYR A 317 -7.32 -14.16 30.60
CA TYR A 317 -8.14 -13.83 29.42
C TYR A 317 -8.62 -15.09 28.68
N LEU A 318 -7.74 -16.07 28.42
CA LEU A 318 -8.12 -17.35 27.80
C LEU A 318 -9.22 -18.09 28.58
N LEU A 319 -9.13 -18.06 29.91
CA LEU A 319 -10.08 -18.72 30.81
C LEU A 319 -11.36 -17.92 31.07
N GLY A 320 -11.45 -16.69 30.56
CA GLY A 320 -12.60 -15.80 30.75
C GLY A 320 -12.74 -15.23 32.16
N TYR A 321 -11.66 -15.19 32.95
CA TYR A 321 -11.65 -14.50 34.25
C TYR A 321 -11.52 -12.98 34.10
N LYS A 322 -10.90 -12.54 33.00
CA LYS A 322 -10.94 -11.16 32.53
C LYS A 322 -11.74 -11.08 31.24
N SER A 323 -12.52 -10.01 31.10
CA SER A 323 -13.30 -9.75 29.90
C SER A 323 -12.43 -9.10 28.83
N MET A 324 -12.55 -9.55 27.58
CA MET A 324 -11.91 -8.91 26.44
C MET A 324 -12.46 -7.49 26.25
N PRO A 325 -11.60 -6.50 25.92
CA PRO A 325 -12.06 -5.16 25.57
C PRO A 325 -12.91 -5.16 24.30
N LYS A 326 -13.66 -4.09 24.08
CA LYS A 326 -14.49 -3.91 22.87
C LYS A 326 -13.66 -3.68 21.60
N SER A 327 -12.45 -3.14 21.76
CA SER A 327 -11.50 -2.87 20.68
C SER A 327 -10.15 -3.45 21.06
N LEU A 328 -9.40 -3.91 20.05
CA LEU A 328 -8.02 -4.34 20.25
C LEU A 328 -7.11 -3.15 20.52
N PRO A 329 -6.01 -3.34 21.27
CA PRO A 329 -4.95 -2.34 21.36
C PRO A 329 -4.26 -2.13 20.00
N ASP A 330 -3.89 -0.89 19.69
CA ASP A 330 -3.14 -0.58 18.45
C ASP A 330 -1.70 -1.11 18.48
N TYR A 331 -1.13 -1.25 19.69
CA TYR A 331 0.23 -1.76 19.91
C TYR A 331 0.33 -2.44 21.29
N CYS A 332 1.29 -3.35 21.43
CA CYS A 332 1.70 -3.92 22.72
C CYS A 332 3.21 -3.97 22.87
N GLU A 333 3.66 -4.17 24.10
CA GLU A 333 5.03 -4.53 24.43
C GLU A 333 5.09 -5.99 24.91
N ALA A 334 6.22 -6.65 24.68
CA ALA A 334 6.41 -8.03 25.11
C ALA A 334 6.21 -8.16 26.64
N GLY A 335 5.35 -9.09 27.05
CA GLY A 335 5.02 -9.39 28.45
C GLY A 335 3.94 -8.50 29.07
N ASP A 336 3.44 -7.48 28.37
CA ASP A 336 2.41 -6.59 28.90
C ASP A 336 0.99 -7.19 28.80
N GLU A 337 0.01 -6.53 29.41
CA GLU A 337 -1.39 -6.98 29.36
C GLU A 337 -2.02 -6.82 27.95
N LYS A 338 -1.52 -5.89 27.13
CA LYS A 338 -2.02 -5.67 25.76
C LYS A 338 -1.61 -6.80 24.82
N GLU A 339 -0.40 -7.34 24.97
CA GLU A 339 0.09 -8.54 24.28
C GLU A 339 -0.82 -9.71 24.63
N ALA A 340 -1.21 -9.85 25.90
CA ALA A 340 -2.12 -10.91 26.31
C ALA A 340 -3.51 -10.81 25.67
N ILE A 341 -4.04 -9.59 25.52
CA ILE A 341 -5.30 -9.33 24.80
C ILE A 341 -5.14 -9.74 23.33
N MET A 342 -4.09 -9.29 22.65
CA MET A 342 -3.87 -9.67 21.24
C MET A 342 -3.65 -11.17 21.07
N TYR A 343 -2.83 -11.80 21.92
CA TYR A 343 -2.65 -13.25 21.95
C TYR A 343 -4.01 -13.96 22.05
N CYS A 344 -4.86 -13.57 23.01
CA CYS A 344 -6.14 -14.24 23.22
C CYS A 344 -7.10 -14.04 22.04
N TRP A 345 -7.07 -12.88 21.40
CA TRP A 345 -7.87 -12.62 20.20
C TRP A 345 -7.55 -13.61 19.08
N TYR A 346 -6.27 -13.84 18.80
CA TYR A 346 -5.84 -14.70 17.70
C TYR A 346 -5.76 -16.19 18.07
N SER A 347 -5.42 -16.54 19.30
CA SER A 347 -5.11 -17.93 19.70
C SER A 347 -6.26 -18.68 20.36
N LEU A 348 -7.34 -18.01 20.82
CA LEU A 348 -8.41 -18.69 21.58
C LEU A 348 -9.07 -19.83 20.81
N SER A 349 -9.20 -19.70 19.50
CA SER A 349 -9.77 -20.74 18.63
C SER A 349 -8.90 -22.01 18.63
N ALA A 350 -7.58 -21.86 18.53
CA ALA A 350 -6.61 -22.97 18.65
C ALA A 350 -6.66 -23.68 20.02
N TRP A 351 -6.86 -22.93 21.11
CA TRP A 351 -7.08 -23.57 22.41
C TRP A 351 -8.38 -24.36 22.43
N ARG A 352 -9.47 -23.79 21.91
CA ARG A 352 -10.79 -24.43 21.88
C ARG A 352 -10.85 -25.67 20.99
N SER A 353 -10.05 -25.74 19.93
CA SER A 353 -10.00 -26.92 19.05
C SER A 353 -9.38 -28.14 19.74
N ILE A 354 -8.54 -27.94 20.76
CA ILE A 354 -7.88 -29.01 21.50
C ILE A 354 -8.69 -29.34 22.77
N LEU A 355 -9.29 -30.54 22.77
CA LEU A 355 -10.18 -30.99 23.83
C LEU A 355 -9.48 -30.95 25.21
N GLY A 356 -10.13 -30.32 26.19
CA GLY A 356 -9.66 -30.29 27.57
C GLY A 356 -8.56 -29.26 27.87
N SER A 357 -8.03 -28.57 26.85
CA SER A 357 -6.88 -27.67 26.99
C SER A 357 -7.13 -26.52 27.97
N LEU A 358 -8.30 -25.89 27.93
CA LEU A 358 -8.67 -24.79 28.83
C LEU A 358 -8.89 -25.29 30.27
N GLN A 359 -9.47 -26.48 30.46
CA GLN A 359 -9.60 -27.08 31.79
C GLN A 359 -8.22 -27.47 32.35
N TRP A 360 -7.32 -27.95 31.50
CA TRP A 360 -5.93 -28.23 31.86
C TRP A 360 -5.20 -26.94 32.23
N LEU A 361 -5.27 -25.90 31.40
CA LEU A 361 -4.68 -24.60 31.67
C LEU A 361 -5.11 -24.09 33.05
N ARG A 362 -6.43 -24.08 33.32
CA ARG A 362 -7.02 -23.67 34.61
C ARG A 362 -6.39 -24.35 35.82
N LYS A 363 -6.02 -25.62 35.71
CA LYS A 363 -5.45 -26.41 36.81
C LYS A 363 -3.95 -26.22 37.00
N ASN A 364 -3.24 -25.74 35.98
CA ASN A 364 -1.77 -25.82 35.94
C ASN A 364 -1.06 -24.46 35.73
N TYR A 365 -1.78 -23.37 35.44
CA TYR A 365 -1.15 -22.07 35.17
C TYR A 365 -0.71 -21.30 36.44
N ARG A 366 -1.12 -21.76 37.63
CA ARG A 366 -0.87 -21.09 38.92
C ARG A 366 0.20 -21.77 39.74
#